data_AF-A0A081GHZ8-F1
#
_entry.id   AF-A0A081GHZ8-F1
#
_cell.length_a   1.000
_cell.length_b   1.000
_cell.length_c   1.000
_cell.angle_alpha   90.00
_cell.angle_beta   90.00
_cell.angle_gamma   90.00
#
_symmetry.space_group_name_H-M   'P 1'
#
loop_
_entity.id
_entity.type
_entity.pdbx_description
1 polymer ?
#
loop_
_entity_poly.entity_id
_entity_poly.type
_entity_poly.pdbx_seq_one_letter_code
_entity_poly.pdbx_strand_id
1 'polypeptide(L)'
;MAPAEFYGVRGAGFTALRREIGWLGGEPHEEEERLTRAIGADLLHLDDPERLRATAGALAAPTPPDPEGLGERERRQWLMLTAQLFGTGKRWRLLPDALALLWQASDWRDELRPLLDLLAERTDRRLHPLPWALPVPLRVHGRYSRAEIEAAFGILHDDAPWIHREGVLWHEPSRTDLLFVTLNKSESLFSPTTRYRDLALGPSLFHWESQSTTTAASPTGQRYVHHEARGSRVLLFVREHRREGGRAGGVTEPFRCLGFARYDGHEGERPMAIRWRLEREIPAAWMASMALAV
;
A
#
# COMPACT_ATOMS: atom_id res chain seq x y z
N MET A 1 -20.85 7.17 -13.84
CA MET A 1 -19.73 7.86 -13.18
C MET A 1 -18.91 6.82 -12.41
N ALA A 2 -17.60 6.82 -12.55
CA ALA A 2 -16.71 5.97 -11.76
C ALA A 2 -16.50 6.57 -10.35
N PRO A 3 -16.25 5.75 -9.31
CA PRO A 3 -15.98 6.26 -7.95
C PRO A 3 -14.87 7.32 -7.91
N ALA A 4 -13.79 7.15 -8.68
CA ALA A 4 -12.71 8.14 -8.77
C ALA A 4 -13.15 9.49 -9.33
N GLU A 5 -14.12 9.51 -10.25
CA GLU A 5 -14.70 10.75 -10.76
C GLU A 5 -15.60 11.40 -9.69
N PHE A 6 -16.40 10.60 -8.98
CA PHE A 6 -17.32 11.09 -7.96
C PHE A 6 -16.59 11.66 -6.74
N TYR A 7 -15.72 10.87 -6.10
CA TYR A 7 -14.97 11.30 -4.91
C TYR A 7 -13.80 12.25 -5.23
N GLY A 8 -13.50 12.47 -6.52
CA GLY A 8 -12.57 13.51 -6.97
C GLY A 8 -13.19 14.91 -6.94
N VAL A 9 -14.52 15.03 -6.88
CA VAL A 9 -15.20 16.33 -6.75
C VAL A 9 -15.04 16.84 -5.32
N ARG A 10 -14.52 18.06 -5.18
CA ARG A 10 -14.27 18.67 -3.86
C ARG A 10 -15.59 18.80 -3.09
N GLY A 11 -15.64 18.20 -1.90
CA GLY A 11 -16.82 18.24 -1.03
C GLY A 11 -17.90 17.23 -1.40
N ALA A 12 -17.71 16.40 -2.44
CA ALA A 12 -18.65 15.35 -2.78
C ALA A 12 -18.46 14.12 -1.87
N GLY A 13 -19.56 13.68 -1.27
CA GLY A 13 -19.71 12.42 -0.57
C GLY A 13 -21.14 11.95 -0.72
N PHE A 14 -21.37 10.64 -0.83
CA PHE A 14 -22.72 10.12 -1.05
C PHE A 14 -23.61 10.37 0.17
N THR A 15 -23.06 10.28 1.38
CA THR A 15 -23.75 10.62 2.64
C THR A 15 -24.13 12.09 2.68
N ALA A 16 -23.19 12.98 2.37
CA ALA A 16 -23.45 14.42 2.30
C ALA A 16 -24.53 14.75 1.26
N LEU A 17 -24.47 14.14 0.07
CA LEU A 17 -25.47 14.32 -0.99
C LEU A 17 -26.86 13.82 -0.57
N ARG A 18 -26.94 12.66 0.09
CA ARG A 18 -28.20 12.13 0.64
C ARG A 18 -28.81 13.08 1.66
N ARG A 19 -27.98 13.75 2.48
CA ARG A 19 -28.42 14.75 3.45
C ARG A 19 -28.91 16.03 2.75
N GLU A 20 -28.18 16.51 1.74
CA GLU A 20 -28.55 17.69 0.95
C GLU A 20 -29.91 17.54 0.25
N ILE A 21 -30.22 16.35 -0.29
CA ILE A 21 -31.50 16.07 -0.95
C ILE A 21 -32.62 15.61 0.02
N GLY A 22 -32.37 15.63 1.33
CA GLY A 22 -33.34 15.29 2.37
C GLY A 22 -33.65 13.78 2.52
N TRP A 23 -32.84 12.90 1.94
CA TRP A 23 -32.96 11.44 2.09
C TRP A 23 -32.29 10.92 3.38
N LEU A 24 -31.48 11.76 4.01
CA LEU A 24 -30.87 11.51 5.30
C LEU A 24 -31.13 12.72 6.21
N GLY A 25 -31.61 12.46 7.42
CA GLY A 25 -31.85 13.49 8.43
C GLY A 25 -30.72 13.59 9.46
N GLY A 26 -30.78 14.59 10.33
CA GLY A 26 -29.79 14.79 11.39
C GLY A 26 -28.52 15.51 10.92
N GLU A 27 -27.72 15.94 11.90
CA GLU A 27 -26.45 16.62 11.65
C GLU A 27 -25.35 15.59 11.31
N PRO A 28 -24.41 15.93 10.41
CA PRO A 28 -23.27 15.07 10.12
C PRO A 28 -22.39 14.88 11.35
N HIS A 29 -21.78 13.70 11.46
CA HIS A 29 -20.71 13.48 12.43
C HIS A 29 -19.53 14.42 12.13
N GLU A 30 -18.85 14.95 13.15
CA GLU A 30 -17.78 15.96 12.99
C GLU A 30 -16.62 15.49 12.06
N GLU A 31 -16.39 14.18 11.99
CA GLU A 31 -15.36 13.56 11.16
C GLU A 31 -15.82 13.16 9.74
N GLU A 32 -17.11 13.28 9.41
CA GLU A 32 -17.70 12.76 8.17
C GLU A 32 -17.02 13.33 6.91
N GLU A 33 -16.77 14.64 6.87
CA GLU A 33 -16.09 15.30 5.74
C GLU A 33 -14.65 14.78 5.57
N ARG A 34 -13.95 14.54 6.69
CA ARG A 34 -12.57 14.04 6.68
C ARG A 34 -12.54 12.59 6.18
N LEU A 35 -13.44 11.75 6.68
CA LEU A 35 -13.57 10.35 6.26
C LEU A 35 -13.95 10.24 4.78
N THR A 36 -14.84 11.10 4.30
CA THR A 36 -15.21 11.18 2.88
C THR A 36 -14.01 11.55 2.00
N ARG A 37 -13.18 12.51 2.42
CA ARG A 37 -11.93 12.83 1.69
C ARG A 37 -10.95 11.66 1.67
N ALA A 38 -10.88 10.88 2.75
CA ALA A 38 -10.03 9.68 2.81
C ALA A 38 -10.48 8.60 1.82
N ILE A 39 -11.79 8.51 1.49
CA ILE A 39 -12.27 7.62 0.43
C ILE A 39 -11.54 7.94 -0.88
N GLY A 40 -11.66 9.18 -1.36
CA GLY A 40 -11.08 9.61 -2.64
C GLY A 40 -9.55 9.57 -2.66
N ALA A 41 -8.91 9.85 -1.52
CA ALA A 41 -7.45 9.93 -1.43
C ALA A 41 -6.76 8.58 -1.20
N ASP A 42 -7.35 7.67 -0.43
CA ASP A 42 -6.62 6.55 0.16
C ASP A 42 -7.36 5.19 0.11
N LEU A 43 -8.58 5.11 -0.44
CA LEU A 43 -9.35 3.86 -0.53
C LEU A 43 -9.68 3.40 -1.95
N LEU A 44 -9.67 4.28 -2.95
CA LEU A 44 -10.11 3.88 -4.30
C LEU A 44 -9.14 2.93 -5.01
N HIS A 45 -7.91 2.78 -4.52
CA HIS A 45 -6.95 1.84 -5.10
C HIS A 45 -7.10 0.40 -4.61
N LEU A 46 -7.95 0.14 -3.61
CA LEU A 46 -8.09 -1.19 -3.03
C LEU A 46 -8.61 -2.18 -4.08
N ASP A 47 -7.88 -3.29 -4.22
CA ASP A 47 -8.11 -4.29 -5.27
C ASP A 47 -8.00 -5.73 -4.77
N ASP A 48 -8.23 -5.98 -3.48
CA ASP A 48 -8.34 -7.31 -2.90
C ASP A 48 -9.82 -7.63 -2.58
N PRO A 49 -10.52 -8.41 -3.42
CA PRO A 49 -11.96 -8.65 -3.28
C PRO A 49 -12.31 -9.41 -2.00
N GLU A 50 -11.41 -10.28 -1.53
CA GLU A 50 -11.63 -11.05 -0.31
C GLU A 50 -11.55 -10.13 0.90
N ARG A 51 -10.52 -9.28 0.96
CA ARG A 51 -10.40 -8.26 2.02
C ARG A 51 -11.55 -7.26 1.96
N LEU A 52 -11.89 -6.73 0.79
CA LEU A 52 -12.95 -5.74 0.61
C LEU A 52 -14.30 -6.25 1.13
N ARG A 53 -14.71 -7.46 0.72
CA ARG A 53 -15.97 -8.07 1.18
C ARG A 53 -15.93 -8.41 2.66
N ALA A 54 -14.81 -8.90 3.17
CA ALA A 54 -14.65 -9.17 4.60
C ALA A 54 -14.80 -7.89 5.44
N THR A 55 -14.14 -6.80 5.01
CA THR A 55 -14.27 -5.49 5.66
C THR A 55 -15.69 -4.94 5.56
N ALA A 56 -16.34 -5.01 4.40
CA ALA A 56 -17.73 -4.59 4.23
C ALA A 56 -18.68 -5.38 5.15
N GLY A 57 -18.50 -6.71 5.23
CA GLY A 57 -19.24 -7.58 6.14
C GLY A 57 -19.02 -7.25 7.61
N ALA A 58 -17.78 -6.97 8.02
CA ALA A 58 -17.48 -6.60 9.39
C ALA A 58 -18.05 -5.22 9.77
N LEU A 59 -18.01 -4.24 8.86
CA LEU A 59 -18.64 -2.93 9.03
C LEU A 59 -20.18 -3.01 9.10
N ALA A 60 -20.79 -4.13 8.70
CA ALA A 60 -22.23 -4.35 8.83
C ALA A 60 -22.65 -4.75 10.24
N ALA A 61 -21.73 -5.13 11.12
CA ALA A 61 -22.04 -5.53 12.48
C ALA A 61 -22.58 -4.35 13.31
N PRO A 62 -23.53 -4.60 14.24
CA PRO A 62 -24.13 -3.54 15.06
C PRO A 62 -23.12 -2.88 16.02
N THR A 63 -22.07 -3.60 16.41
CA THR A 63 -21.03 -3.14 17.34
C THR A 63 -19.63 -3.31 16.75
N PRO A 64 -18.65 -2.46 17.12
CA PRO A 64 -17.28 -2.60 16.65
C PRO A 64 -16.69 -3.94 17.09
N PRO A 65 -15.78 -4.55 16.30
CA PRO A 65 -15.05 -5.71 16.76
C PRO A 65 -14.19 -5.32 17.96
N ASP A 66 -14.09 -6.23 18.92
CA ASP A 66 -13.20 -6.08 20.07
C ASP A 66 -11.73 -6.26 19.62
N PRO A 67 -10.88 -5.23 19.69
CA PRO A 67 -9.48 -5.32 19.25
C PRO A 67 -8.66 -6.39 19.97
N GLU A 68 -9.02 -6.75 21.21
CA GLU A 68 -8.32 -7.78 21.98
C GLU A 68 -8.72 -9.21 21.55
N GLY A 69 -9.94 -9.37 21.02
CA GLY A 69 -10.43 -10.64 20.48
C GLY A 69 -9.98 -10.94 19.05
N LEU A 70 -9.37 -9.97 18.37
CA LEU A 70 -8.94 -10.11 16.98
C LEU A 70 -7.69 -10.99 16.84
N GLY A 71 -7.70 -11.90 15.87
CA GLY A 71 -6.48 -12.55 15.43
C GLY A 71 -5.50 -11.53 14.82
N GLU A 72 -4.19 -11.77 14.96
CA GLU A 72 -3.15 -10.80 14.55
C GLU A 72 -3.27 -10.33 13.08
N ARG A 73 -3.65 -11.23 12.17
CA ARG A 73 -3.87 -10.89 10.75
C ARG A 73 -5.05 -9.93 10.57
N GLU A 74 -6.15 -10.16 11.29
CA GLU A 74 -7.36 -9.34 11.23
C GLU A 74 -7.12 -7.99 11.90
N ARG A 75 -6.43 -7.97 13.06
CA ARG A 75 -5.98 -6.74 13.71
C ARG A 75 -5.15 -5.86 12.76
N ARG A 76 -4.21 -6.45 12.01
CA ARG A 76 -3.43 -5.73 10.99
C ARG A 76 -4.28 -5.23 9.83
N GLN A 77 -5.29 -5.96 9.39
CA GLN A 77 -6.23 -5.48 8.36
C GLN A 77 -7.01 -4.26 8.83
N TRP A 78 -7.43 -4.23 10.09
CA TRP A 78 -8.06 -3.05 10.68
C TRP A 78 -7.08 -1.88 10.81
N LEU A 79 -5.84 -2.12 11.24
CA LEU A 79 -4.81 -1.08 11.28
C LEU A 79 -4.50 -0.49 9.90
N MET A 80 -4.52 -1.30 8.84
CA MET A 80 -4.41 -0.81 7.47
C MET A 80 -5.55 0.17 7.15
N LEU A 81 -6.80 -0.24 7.39
CA LEU A 81 -7.97 0.59 7.12
C LEU A 81 -7.96 1.88 7.94
N THR A 82 -7.66 1.82 9.24
CA THR A 82 -7.65 3.01 10.10
C THR A 82 -6.49 3.93 9.76
N ALA A 83 -5.32 3.41 9.35
CA ALA A 83 -4.22 4.24 8.86
C ALA A 83 -4.60 4.99 7.57
N GLN A 84 -5.37 4.37 6.67
CA GLN A 84 -5.89 5.01 5.46
C GLN A 84 -6.95 6.07 5.80
N LEU A 85 -7.88 5.75 6.70
CA LEU A 85 -8.99 6.61 7.03
C LEU A 85 -8.58 7.80 7.88
N PHE A 86 -7.77 7.59 8.92
CA PHE A 86 -7.40 8.59 9.92
C PHE A 86 -6.06 9.25 9.63
N GLY A 87 -5.15 8.51 8.98
CA GLY A 87 -3.78 8.94 8.73
C GLY A 87 -2.82 8.46 9.81
N THR A 88 -1.57 8.93 9.69
CA THR A 88 -0.46 8.53 10.56
C THR A 88 0.10 9.73 11.33
N GLY A 89 1.03 9.49 12.24
CA GLY A 89 1.75 10.49 13.02
C GLY A 89 0.80 11.21 13.97
N LYS A 90 0.71 12.54 13.84
CA LYS A 90 -0.23 13.35 14.64
C LYS A 90 -1.70 13.01 14.42
N ARG A 91 -2.04 12.32 13.32
CA ARG A 91 -3.41 11.90 13.02
C ARG A 91 -3.67 10.43 13.34
N TRP A 92 -2.66 9.73 13.87
CA TRP A 92 -2.83 8.36 14.32
C TRP A 92 -3.88 8.30 15.42
N ARG A 93 -4.73 7.29 15.36
CA ARG A 93 -5.71 6.97 16.39
C ARG A 93 -5.48 5.54 16.83
N LEU A 94 -5.59 5.30 18.14
CA LEU A 94 -5.57 3.95 18.68
C LEU A 94 -6.69 3.13 18.03
N LEU A 95 -6.44 1.85 17.79
CA LEU A 95 -7.39 0.99 17.10
C LEU A 95 -8.79 0.97 17.75
N PRO A 96 -8.94 0.84 19.10
CA PRO A 96 -10.26 0.89 19.74
C PRO A 96 -11.01 2.21 19.46
N ASP A 97 -10.31 3.34 19.55
CA ASP A 97 -10.90 4.68 19.35
C ASP A 97 -11.31 4.88 17.89
N ALA A 98 -10.46 4.44 16.96
CA ALA A 98 -10.74 4.51 15.53
C ALA A 98 -11.98 3.68 15.18
N LEU A 99 -12.10 2.46 15.70
CA LEU A 99 -13.27 1.61 15.49
C LEU A 99 -14.52 2.20 16.13
N ALA A 100 -14.45 2.67 17.39
CA ALA A 100 -15.59 3.30 18.05
C ALA A 100 -16.15 4.47 17.22
N LEU A 101 -15.26 5.30 16.66
CA LEU A 101 -15.62 6.43 15.81
C LEU A 101 -16.28 5.99 14.49
N LEU A 102 -15.78 4.95 13.83
CA LEU A 102 -16.42 4.40 12.63
C LEU A 102 -17.84 3.90 12.90
N TRP A 103 -18.12 3.39 14.10
CA TRP A 103 -19.47 2.99 14.50
C TRP A 103 -20.37 4.16 14.91
N GLN A 104 -19.80 5.25 15.43
CA GLN A 104 -20.53 6.50 15.70
C GLN A 104 -20.92 7.22 14.39
N ALA A 105 -20.06 7.17 13.37
CA ALA A 105 -20.34 7.70 12.03
C ALA A 105 -21.16 6.72 11.16
N SER A 106 -22.31 6.27 11.68
CA SER A 106 -23.12 5.21 11.08
C SER A 106 -23.56 5.49 9.63
N ASP A 107 -24.03 6.69 9.33
CA ASP A 107 -24.46 7.06 7.97
C ASP A 107 -23.32 6.98 6.94
N TRP A 108 -22.14 7.45 7.34
CA TRP A 108 -20.94 7.38 6.50
C TRP A 108 -20.45 5.95 6.32
N ARG A 109 -20.54 5.12 7.37
CA ARG A 109 -20.22 3.70 7.29
C ARG A 109 -21.16 2.96 6.34
N ASP A 110 -22.43 3.35 6.33
CA ASP A 110 -23.44 2.81 5.41
C ASP A 110 -23.18 3.22 3.94
N GLU A 111 -22.47 4.33 3.69
CA GLU A 111 -21.89 4.65 2.39
C GLU A 111 -20.63 3.82 2.08
N LEU A 112 -19.72 3.64 3.04
CA LEU A 112 -18.45 2.94 2.81
C LEU A 112 -18.68 1.48 2.39
N ARG A 113 -19.59 0.76 3.05
CA ARG A 113 -19.88 -0.65 2.76
C ARG A 113 -20.19 -0.95 1.28
N PRO A 114 -21.22 -0.35 0.65
CA PRO A 114 -21.53 -0.62 -0.75
C PRO A 114 -20.42 -0.13 -1.69
N LEU A 115 -19.63 0.88 -1.31
CA LEU A 115 -18.44 1.25 -2.08
C LEU A 115 -17.39 0.13 -2.07
N LEU A 116 -17.11 -0.48 -0.91
CA LEU A 116 -16.17 -1.60 -0.83
C LEU A 116 -16.65 -2.81 -1.65
N ASP A 117 -17.95 -3.11 -1.61
CA ASP A 117 -18.54 -4.17 -2.45
C ASP A 117 -18.41 -3.85 -3.94
N LEU A 118 -18.69 -2.59 -4.34
CA LEU A 118 -18.51 -2.12 -5.71
C LEU A 118 -17.05 -2.24 -6.18
N LEU A 119 -16.08 -1.91 -5.33
CA LEU A 119 -14.65 -2.07 -5.64
C LEU A 119 -14.29 -3.56 -5.78
N ALA A 120 -14.86 -4.44 -4.95
CA ALA A 120 -14.63 -5.87 -5.01
C ALA A 120 -15.18 -6.50 -6.30
N GLU A 121 -16.34 -6.03 -6.78
CA GLU A 121 -16.94 -6.45 -8.05
C GLU A 121 -16.16 -5.99 -9.27
N ARG A 122 -15.56 -4.79 -9.21
CA ARG A 122 -14.79 -4.21 -10.33
C ARG A 122 -13.35 -4.72 -10.42
N THR A 123 -12.91 -5.49 -9.44
CA THR A 123 -11.57 -6.05 -9.45
C THR A 123 -11.50 -7.26 -10.38
N ASP A 124 -10.73 -7.12 -11.45
CA ASP A 124 -10.48 -8.16 -12.45
C ASP A 124 -9.11 -8.84 -12.29
N ARG A 125 -8.25 -8.31 -11.40
CA ARG A 125 -6.88 -8.78 -11.23
C ARG A 125 -6.80 -10.01 -10.35
N ARG A 126 -5.99 -10.96 -10.81
CA ARG A 126 -5.61 -12.13 -10.00
C ARG A 126 -4.54 -11.75 -8.99
N LEU A 127 -4.92 -11.76 -7.72
CA LEU A 127 -4.00 -11.67 -6.59
C LEU A 127 -3.48 -13.06 -6.20
N HIS A 128 -2.29 -13.09 -5.60
CA HIS A 128 -1.69 -14.34 -5.13
C HIS A 128 -1.25 -14.23 -3.68
N PRO A 129 -1.34 -15.31 -2.89
CA PRO A 129 -0.79 -15.31 -1.55
C PRO A 129 0.72 -15.05 -1.59
N LEU A 130 1.24 -14.33 -0.59
CA LEU A 130 2.66 -14.35 -0.32
C LEU A 130 3.02 -15.76 0.20
N PRO A 131 4.02 -16.46 -0.36
CA PRO A 131 4.41 -17.80 0.08
C PRO A 131 5.16 -17.73 1.42
N TRP A 132 4.41 -17.41 2.47
CA TRP A 132 4.92 -17.15 3.81
C TRP A 132 3.85 -17.41 4.87
N ALA A 133 4.29 -17.88 6.03
CA ALA A 133 3.41 -18.21 7.15
C ALA A 133 3.08 -17.02 8.08
N LEU A 134 3.66 -15.84 7.86
CA LEU A 134 3.40 -14.69 8.73
C LEU A 134 2.00 -14.10 8.51
N PRO A 135 1.40 -13.49 9.55
CA PRO A 135 0.06 -12.90 9.49
C PRO A 135 0.05 -11.55 8.75
N VAL A 136 0.85 -11.39 7.70
CA VAL A 136 0.90 -10.17 6.86
C VAL A 136 -0.25 -10.24 5.84
N PRO A 137 -1.25 -9.33 5.91
CA PRO A 137 -2.44 -9.37 5.06
C PRO A 137 -2.22 -8.78 3.65
N LEU A 138 -1.03 -8.96 3.08
CA LEU A 138 -0.70 -8.51 1.73
C LEU A 138 -0.72 -9.69 0.76
N ARG A 139 -0.98 -9.38 -0.51
CA ARG A 139 -0.97 -10.33 -1.64
C ARG A 139 -0.04 -9.82 -2.73
N VAL A 140 0.60 -10.74 -3.42
CA VAL A 140 1.33 -10.44 -4.64
C VAL A 140 0.33 -9.92 -5.67
N HIS A 141 0.73 -8.88 -6.37
CA HIS A 141 -0.01 -8.09 -7.35
C HIS A 141 -1.10 -7.17 -6.78
N GLY A 142 -1.24 -7.10 -5.45
CA GLY A 142 -2.13 -6.13 -4.81
C GLY A 142 -1.52 -4.73 -4.78
N ARG A 143 -2.39 -3.72 -4.62
CA ARG A 143 -2.02 -2.31 -4.49
C ARG A 143 -2.12 -1.84 -3.05
N TYR A 144 -1.06 -1.20 -2.57
CA TYR A 144 -0.96 -0.74 -1.19
C TYR A 144 -0.20 0.59 -1.10
N SER A 145 -0.73 1.54 -0.35
CA SER A 145 0.00 2.70 0.12
C SER A 145 1.14 2.29 1.06
N ARG A 146 2.07 3.22 1.33
CA ARG A 146 3.15 2.99 2.29
C ARG A 146 2.61 2.71 3.70
N ALA A 147 1.58 3.45 4.12
CA ALA A 147 0.96 3.28 5.43
C ALA A 147 0.30 1.90 5.58
N GLU A 148 -0.40 1.42 4.55
CA GLU A 148 -0.95 0.06 4.52
C GLU A 148 0.13 -1.01 4.64
N ILE A 149 1.24 -0.86 3.93
CA ILE A 149 2.34 -1.82 3.98
C ILE A 149 2.93 -1.85 5.40
N GLU A 150 3.24 -0.69 5.99
CA GLU A 150 3.81 -0.65 7.33
C GLU A 150 2.83 -1.14 8.42
N ALA A 151 1.54 -0.86 8.30
CA ALA A 151 0.50 -1.43 9.16
C ALA A 151 0.40 -2.96 9.02
N ALA A 152 0.45 -3.48 7.79
CA ALA A 152 0.40 -4.91 7.50
C ALA A 152 1.61 -5.68 8.08
N PHE A 153 2.76 -5.03 8.18
CA PHE A 153 3.96 -5.60 8.80
C PHE A 153 4.00 -5.44 10.32
N GLY A 154 3.15 -4.60 10.91
CA GLY A 154 3.20 -4.23 12.33
C GLY A 154 4.30 -3.21 12.65
N ILE A 155 4.84 -2.54 11.64
CA ILE A 155 5.81 -1.45 11.79
C ILE A 155 5.12 -0.20 12.30
N LEU A 156 3.90 0.05 11.81
CA LEU A 156 3.05 1.13 12.26
C LEU A 156 2.25 0.65 13.47
N HIS A 157 2.50 1.25 14.63
CA HIS A 157 1.83 0.95 15.90
C HIS A 157 1.81 2.19 16.80
N ASP A 158 1.20 2.07 17.98
CA ASP A 158 0.88 3.22 18.83
C ASP A 158 2.13 4.01 19.28
N ASP A 159 3.24 3.32 19.56
CA ASP A 159 4.52 3.97 19.91
C ASP A 159 5.36 4.41 18.69
N ALA A 160 5.03 3.90 17.50
CA ALA A 160 5.68 4.26 16.25
C ALA A 160 4.65 4.61 15.16
N PRO A 161 3.88 5.71 15.34
CA PRO A 161 2.78 6.02 14.44
C PRO A 161 3.26 6.69 13.14
N TRP A 162 4.54 6.70 12.81
CA TRP A 162 5.10 7.45 11.68
C TRP A 162 5.60 6.52 10.58
N ILE A 163 5.22 6.80 9.33
CA ILE A 163 5.75 6.06 8.19
C ILE A 163 7.22 6.38 7.94
N HIS A 164 7.97 5.36 7.55
CA HIS A 164 9.35 5.49 7.13
C HIS A 164 9.44 6.14 5.75
N ARG A 165 10.47 6.95 5.53
CA ARG A 165 10.68 7.69 4.27
C ARG A 165 11.75 7.05 3.39
N GLU A 166 12.47 6.07 3.91
CA GLU A 166 13.53 5.36 3.23
C GLU A 166 12.97 4.44 2.13
N GLY A 167 13.71 4.35 1.03
CA GLY A 167 13.40 3.44 -0.09
C GLY A 167 13.61 1.96 0.24
N VAL A 168 14.26 1.64 1.36
CA VAL A 168 14.38 0.27 1.87
C VAL A 168 14.16 0.27 3.37
N LEU A 169 13.42 -0.73 3.87
CA LEU A 169 13.21 -0.96 5.28
C LEU A 169 13.57 -2.40 5.62
N TRP A 170 14.49 -2.59 6.57
CA TRP A 170 14.77 -3.89 7.15
C TRP A 170 13.78 -4.16 8.30
N HIS A 171 12.93 -5.18 8.13
CA HIS A 171 11.97 -5.59 9.15
C HIS A 171 12.47 -6.83 9.88
N GLU A 172 13.13 -6.61 11.03
CA GLU A 172 13.77 -7.67 11.83
C GLU A 172 12.81 -8.80 12.24
N PRO A 173 11.58 -8.54 12.77
CA PRO A 173 10.69 -9.63 13.21
C PRO A 173 10.35 -10.62 12.10
N SER A 174 10.36 -10.15 10.86
CA SER A 174 10.08 -10.96 9.69
C SER A 174 11.33 -11.27 8.85
N ARG A 175 12.51 -10.81 9.29
CA ARG A 175 13.78 -10.94 8.60
C ARG A 175 13.68 -10.60 7.10
N THR A 176 12.97 -9.53 6.77
CA THR A 176 12.67 -9.16 5.38
C THR A 176 13.09 -7.73 5.07
N ASP A 177 13.84 -7.55 3.99
CA ASP A 177 14.06 -6.24 3.37
C ASP A 177 12.85 -5.88 2.49
N LEU A 178 12.16 -4.80 2.82
CA LEU A 178 11.06 -4.22 2.06
C LEU A 178 11.63 -3.15 1.12
N LEU A 179 11.63 -3.42 -0.19
CA LEU A 179 12.16 -2.51 -1.21
C LEU A 179 11.01 -1.70 -1.82
N PHE A 180 11.06 -0.39 -1.68
CA PHE A 180 10.06 0.54 -2.19
C PHE A 180 10.62 1.32 -3.37
N VAL A 181 10.21 0.90 -4.56
CA VAL A 181 10.75 1.34 -5.83
C VAL A 181 9.78 2.29 -6.52
N THR A 182 10.27 3.46 -6.93
CA THR A 182 9.54 4.38 -7.82
C THR A 182 10.34 4.47 -9.12
N LEU A 183 9.75 3.99 -10.21
CA LEU A 183 10.42 3.87 -11.51
C LEU A 183 10.73 5.24 -12.12
N ASN A 184 9.71 6.09 -12.22
CA ASN A 184 9.80 7.44 -12.77
C ASN A 184 10.00 8.44 -11.62
N LYS A 185 11.26 8.74 -11.36
CA LYS A 185 11.68 9.84 -10.48
C LYS A 185 11.59 11.13 -11.30
N SER A 186 10.45 11.82 -11.27
CA SER A 186 10.20 13.06 -12.03
C SER A 186 11.38 14.05 -11.98
N GLU A 187 11.68 14.63 -13.14
CA GLU A 187 12.90 15.31 -13.65
C GLU A 187 13.47 16.56 -12.94
N SER A 188 13.35 16.77 -11.63
CA SER A 188 13.87 18.05 -11.08
C SER A 188 15.39 18.13 -10.82
N LEU A 189 16.21 17.07 -10.93
CA LEU A 189 17.63 17.14 -10.50
C LEU A 189 18.69 16.23 -11.19
N PHE A 190 18.45 15.56 -12.33
CA PHE A 190 19.47 14.63 -12.88
C PHE A 190 19.83 14.82 -14.37
N SER A 191 21.13 14.80 -14.63
CA SER A 191 21.77 14.89 -15.96
C SER A 191 21.34 13.75 -16.92
N PRO A 192 21.24 13.99 -18.24
CA PRO A 192 20.74 13.04 -19.25
C PRO A 192 21.55 11.74 -19.44
N THR A 193 22.72 11.59 -18.80
CA THR A 193 23.68 10.53 -19.11
C THR A 193 23.70 9.34 -18.15
N THR A 194 22.71 9.20 -17.26
CA THR A 194 22.66 8.09 -16.27
C THR A 194 21.24 7.51 -16.14
N ARG A 195 20.66 7.09 -17.27
CA ARG A 195 19.28 6.56 -17.33
C ARG A 195 19.22 5.05 -17.52
N TYR A 196 19.48 4.34 -16.42
CA TYR A 196 18.85 3.06 -16.02
C TYR A 196 19.00 3.03 -14.50
N ARG A 197 17.93 2.91 -13.71
CA ARG A 197 18.09 2.78 -12.24
C ARG A 197 17.26 1.66 -11.66
N ASP A 198 15.96 1.64 -11.92
CA ASP A 198 15.08 0.57 -11.47
C ASP A 198 14.12 0.21 -12.61
N LEU A 199 14.10 -1.05 -13.08
CA LEU A 199 13.22 -1.49 -14.17
C LEU A 199 13.04 -3.01 -14.21
N ALA A 200 11.95 -3.47 -14.83
CA ALA A 200 11.76 -4.88 -15.16
C ALA A 200 12.58 -5.26 -16.41
N LEU A 201 13.58 -6.13 -16.25
CA LEU A 201 14.35 -6.69 -17.38
C LEU A 201 13.57 -7.79 -18.13
N GLY A 202 12.52 -8.31 -17.49
CA GLY A 202 11.63 -9.32 -18.04
C GLY A 202 10.55 -9.67 -17.02
N PRO A 203 9.64 -10.62 -17.34
CA PRO A 203 8.55 -10.99 -16.45
C PRO A 203 9.03 -11.46 -15.06
N SER A 204 10.19 -12.10 -14.99
CA SER A 204 10.75 -12.67 -13.75
C SER A 204 12.01 -11.97 -13.26
N LEU A 205 12.49 -10.91 -13.91
CA LEU A 205 13.79 -10.29 -13.61
C LEU A 205 13.64 -8.78 -13.45
N PHE A 206 14.08 -8.26 -12.31
CA PHE A 206 13.97 -6.84 -11.96
C PHE A 206 15.35 -6.28 -11.61
N HIS A 207 15.73 -5.20 -12.25
CA HIS A 207 16.92 -4.42 -11.93
C HIS A 207 16.60 -3.39 -10.86
N TRP A 208 17.43 -3.32 -9.82
CA TRP A 208 17.29 -2.37 -8.73
C TRP A 208 18.65 -1.84 -8.27
N GLU A 209 18.76 -0.54 -8.04
CA GLU A 209 19.97 0.07 -7.48
C GLU A 209 19.86 0.27 -5.97
N SER A 210 20.90 -0.14 -5.24
CA SER A 210 21.00 0.14 -3.82
C SER A 210 21.19 1.62 -3.51
N GLN A 211 21.07 1.99 -2.23
CA GLN A 211 21.52 3.29 -1.76
C GLN A 211 23.03 3.45 -2.05
N SER A 212 23.48 4.68 -2.34
CA SER A 212 24.86 4.99 -2.74
C SER A 212 25.93 4.57 -1.73
N THR A 213 25.56 4.38 -0.47
CA THR A 213 26.44 3.95 0.62
C THR A 213 26.48 2.43 0.82
N THR A 214 25.60 1.67 0.16
CA THR A 214 25.54 0.20 0.29
C THR A 214 26.51 -0.43 -0.69
N THR A 215 27.57 -1.05 -0.16
CA THR A 215 28.53 -1.86 -0.93
C THR A 215 28.26 -3.34 -0.74
N ALA A 216 28.78 -4.20 -1.63
CA ALA A 216 28.63 -5.65 -1.51
C ALA A 216 29.24 -6.19 -0.21
N ALA A 217 30.30 -5.56 0.28
CA ALA A 217 30.95 -5.91 1.55
C ALA A 217 30.23 -5.36 2.80
N SER A 218 29.30 -4.41 2.66
CA SER A 218 28.57 -3.84 3.80
C SER A 218 27.63 -4.86 4.44
N PRO A 219 27.23 -4.71 5.71
CA PRO A 219 26.27 -5.62 6.36
C PRO A 219 24.95 -5.79 5.58
N THR A 220 24.46 -4.70 4.98
CA THR A 220 23.26 -4.71 4.14
C THR A 220 23.50 -5.39 2.79
N GLY A 221 24.58 -5.08 2.08
CA GLY A 221 24.91 -5.77 0.82
C GLY A 221 25.12 -7.27 1.01
N GLN A 222 25.81 -7.66 2.08
CA GLN A 222 25.98 -9.05 2.49
C GLN A 222 24.65 -9.74 2.83
N ARG A 223 23.69 -9.01 3.38
CA ARG A 223 22.34 -9.53 3.62
C ARG A 223 21.59 -9.75 2.31
N TYR A 224 21.72 -8.86 1.33
CA TYR A 224 21.12 -9.04 0.00
C TYR A 224 21.71 -10.24 -0.75
N VAL A 225 23.04 -10.33 -0.84
CA VAL A 225 23.73 -11.39 -1.60
C VAL A 225 23.51 -12.77 -0.99
N HIS A 226 23.45 -12.87 0.33
CA HIS A 226 23.33 -14.14 1.06
C HIS A 226 21.97 -14.32 1.73
N HIS A 227 20.92 -13.66 1.24
CA HIS A 227 19.63 -13.61 1.94
C HIS A 227 19.04 -15.00 2.18
N GLU A 228 19.03 -15.86 1.17
CA GLU A 228 18.55 -17.24 1.24
C GLU A 228 19.35 -18.07 2.27
N ALA A 229 20.68 -18.02 2.20
CA ALA A 229 21.55 -18.72 3.13
C ALA A 229 21.40 -18.22 4.57
N ARG A 230 21.06 -16.94 4.74
CA ARG A 230 20.81 -16.32 6.04
C ARG A 230 19.36 -16.44 6.49
N GLY A 231 18.46 -17.02 5.69
CA GLY A 231 17.04 -17.11 5.98
C GLY A 231 16.32 -15.76 6.02
N SER A 232 16.90 -14.72 5.43
CA SER A 232 16.22 -13.44 5.20
C SER A 232 15.55 -13.40 3.83
N ARG A 233 14.58 -12.51 3.65
CA ARG A 233 13.80 -12.37 2.42
C ARG A 233 13.88 -10.95 1.87
N VAL A 234 13.55 -10.80 0.60
CA VAL A 234 13.48 -9.50 -0.08
C VAL A 234 12.13 -9.40 -0.76
N LEU A 235 11.35 -8.35 -0.46
CA LEU A 235 9.99 -8.15 -0.96
C LEU A 235 9.91 -6.82 -1.71
N LEU A 236 9.47 -6.85 -2.97
CA LEU A 236 9.45 -5.67 -3.83
C LEU A 236 8.06 -5.03 -3.87
N PHE A 237 8.03 -3.72 -3.65
CA PHE A 237 6.88 -2.84 -3.80
C PHE A 237 7.23 -1.77 -4.84
N VAL A 238 6.55 -1.80 -5.99
CA VAL A 238 6.92 -0.97 -7.15
C VAL A 238 5.75 -0.09 -7.57
N ARG A 239 6.01 1.18 -7.83
CA ARG A 239 5.07 2.11 -8.46
C ARG A 239 5.74 2.85 -9.60
N GLU A 240 4.92 3.35 -10.52
CA GLU A 240 5.46 4.07 -11.66
C GLU A 240 5.90 5.47 -11.26
N HIS A 241 5.01 6.27 -10.67
CA HIS A 241 5.25 7.64 -10.26
C HIS A 241 5.04 7.81 -8.76
N ARG A 242 5.45 8.96 -8.21
CA ARG A 242 5.11 9.31 -6.81
C ARG A 242 3.65 9.72 -6.65
N ARG A 243 3.09 10.36 -7.68
CA ARG A 243 1.71 10.87 -7.73
C ARG A 243 1.01 10.25 -8.93
N GLU A 244 -0.26 9.92 -8.76
CA GLU A 244 -1.07 9.33 -9.83
C GLU A 244 -1.09 10.23 -11.07
N GLY A 245 -0.87 9.63 -12.24
CA GLY A 245 -0.76 10.35 -13.51
C GLY A 245 0.45 11.29 -13.62
N GLY A 246 1.41 11.24 -12.69
CA GLY A 246 2.61 12.09 -12.70
C GLY A 246 2.35 13.57 -12.39
N ARG A 247 1.14 13.94 -11.96
CA ARG A 247 0.74 15.35 -11.78
C ARG A 247 1.08 15.86 -10.38
N ALA A 248 1.70 17.05 -10.31
CA ALA A 248 1.90 17.76 -9.05
C ALA A 248 0.55 18.03 -8.36
N GLY A 249 0.43 17.67 -7.09
CA GLY A 249 -0.83 17.81 -6.32
C GLY A 249 -1.81 16.63 -6.44
N GLY A 250 -1.53 15.62 -7.27
CA GLY A 250 -2.36 14.41 -7.37
C GLY A 250 -2.29 13.51 -6.12
N VAL A 251 -3.16 12.50 -6.07
CA VAL A 251 -3.13 11.45 -5.04
C VAL A 251 -1.80 10.69 -5.10
N THR A 252 -1.30 10.19 -3.96
CA THR A 252 -0.07 9.39 -3.94
C THR A 252 -0.32 8.07 -4.65
N GLU A 253 0.52 7.69 -5.61
CA GLU A 253 0.35 6.41 -6.28
C GLU A 253 0.69 5.25 -5.31
N PRO A 254 -0.20 4.24 -5.18
CA PRO A 254 0.05 3.05 -4.37
C PRO A 254 1.14 2.19 -5.02
N PHE A 255 1.86 1.42 -4.20
CA PHE A 255 2.79 0.42 -4.67
C PHE A 255 2.05 -0.85 -5.08
N ARG A 256 2.53 -1.50 -6.14
CA ARG A 256 2.19 -2.88 -6.49
C ARG A 256 3.17 -3.82 -5.79
N CYS A 257 2.66 -4.82 -5.10
CA CYS A 257 3.50 -5.86 -4.51
C CYS A 257 3.95 -6.84 -5.62
N LEU A 258 5.23 -6.85 -6.01
CA LEU A 258 5.75 -7.84 -6.97
C LEU A 258 6.10 -9.19 -6.33
N GLY A 259 6.03 -9.27 -5.00
CA GLY A 259 6.31 -10.50 -4.26
C GLY A 259 7.79 -10.65 -3.91
N PHE A 260 8.13 -11.83 -3.40
CA PHE A 260 9.49 -12.13 -2.99
C PHE A 260 10.42 -12.25 -4.20
N ALA A 261 11.68 -11.90 -3.97
CA ALA A 261 12.74 -12.05 -4.94
C ALA A 261 13.96 -12.78 -4.39
N ARG A 262 14.71 -13.35 -5.32
CA ARG A 262 15.99 -14.02 -5.09
C ARG A 262 17.10 -13.25 -5.76
N TYR A 263 18.23 -13.19 -5.08
CA TYR A 263 19.41 -12.55 -5.61
C TYR A 263 19.90 -13.33 -6.84
N ASP A 264 19.97 -12.68 -8.00
CA ASP A 264 20.45 -13.29 -9.26
C ASP A 264 21.90 -12.88 -9.56
N GLY A 265 22.25 -11.63 -9.26
CA GLY A 265 23.58 -11.08 -9.48
C GLY A 265 23.61 -9.58 -9.21
N HIS A 266 24.78 -8.96 -9.21
CA HIS A 266 24.89 -7.51 -9.21
C HIS A 266 26.09 -7.05 -10.05
N GLU A 267 26.05 -5.79 -10.47
CA GLU A 267 27.18 -5.06 -11.06
C GLU A 267 27.42 -3.78 -10.27
N GLY A 268 28.66 -3.30 -10.24
CA GLY A 268 29.03 -2.10 -9.48
C GLY A 268 28.97 -2.27 -7.96
N GLU A 269 29.42 -1.24 -7.25
CA GLU A 269 29.58 -1.25 -5.78
C GLU A 269 28.95 -0.04 -5.06
N ARG A 270 28.84 1.12 -5.73
CA ARG A 270 28.32 2.37 -5.15
C ARG A 270 27.53 3.15 -6.21
N PRO A 271 26.27 2.79 -6.50
CA PRO A 271 25.48 1.74 -5.85
C PRO A 271 25.76 0.33 -6.40
N MET A 272 25.28 -0.70 -5.69
CA MET A 272 25.12 -2.05 -6.24
C MET A 272 23.90 -2.06 -7.18
N ALA A 273 24.11 -2.39 -8.45
CA ALA A 273 23.05 -2.64 -9.43
C ALA A 273 22.64 -4.11 -9.38
N ILE A 274 21.65 -4.43 -8.55
CA ILE A 274 21.22 -5.81 -8.26
C ILE A 274 20.15 -6.25 -9.25
N ARG A 275 20.30 -7.48 -9.76
CA ARG A 275 19.26 -8.22 -10.46
C ARG A 275 18.54 -9.13 -9.47
N TRP A 276 17.24 -8.91 -9.34
CA TRP A 276 16.32 -9.67 -8.51
C TRP A 276 15.47 -10.58 -9.39
N ARG A 277 15.54 -11.90 -9.15
CA ARG A 277 14.65 -12.88 -9.77
C ARG A 277 13.38 -13.02 -8.94
N LEU A 278 12.25 -12.58 -9.48
CA LEU A 278 10.95 -12.65 -8.82
C LEU A 278 10.45 -14.10 -8.74
N GLU A 279 9.86 -14.49 -7.61
CA GLU A 279 9.24 -15.80 -7.46
C GLU A 279 7.91 -15.93 -8.22
N ARG A 280 7.31 -14.79 -8.58
CA ARG A 280 6.12 -14.71 -9.42
C ARG A 280 6.32 -13.66 -10.50
N GLU A 281 5.93 -14.03 -11.72
CA GLU A 281 6.08 -13.16 -12.87
C GLU A 281 5.21 -11.91 -12.76
N ILE A 282 5.78 -10.78 -13.18
CA ILE A 282 5.07 -9.53 -13.43
C ILE A 282 4.01 -9.81 -14.50
N PRO A 283 2.73 -9.44 -14.28
CA PRO A 283 1.69 -9.53 -15.30
C PRO A 283 2.10 -8.79 -16.58
N ALA A 284 1.89 -9.43 -17.74
CA ALA A 284 2.27 -8.87 -19.04
C ALA A 284 1.72 -7.45 -19.27
N ALA A 285 0.51 -7.15 -18.78
CA ALA A 285 -0.11 -5.83 -18.86
C ALA A 285 0.68 -4.71 -18.16
N TRP A 286 1.58 -5.03 -17.24
CA TRP A 286 2.40 -4.05 -16.52
C TRP A 286 3.79 -3.88 -17.14
N MET A 287 4.24 -4.82 -17.97
CA MET A 287 5.57 -4.81 -18.55
C MET A 287 5.85 -3.52 -19.32
N ALA A 288 4.89 -3.00 -20.08
CA ALA A 288 5.05 -1.74 -20.80
C ALA A 288 5.39 -0.55 -19.88
N SER A 289 4.76 -0.48 -18.70
CA SER A 289 5.05 0.58 -17.70
C SER A 289 6.31 0.33 -16.87
N MET A 290 6.75 -0.93 -16.76
CA MET A 290 7.83 -1.33 -15.85
C MET A 290 9.16 -1.59 -16.54
N ALA A 291 9.15 -1.96 -17.81
CA ALA A 291 10.32 -2.48 -18.51
C ALA A 291 11.20 -1.43 -19.15
N LEU A 292 10.70 -0.21 -19.39
CA LEU A 292 11.45 0.99 -19.77
C LEU A 292 10.48 2.15 -19.97
N ALA A 293 10.83 3.33 -19.44
CA ALA A 293 10.36 4.59 -20.00
C ALA A 293 11.04 4.75 -21.37
N VAL A 294 10.23 4.93 -22.42
CA VAL A 294 10.71 5.40 -23.73
C VAL A 294 11.28 6.81 -23.58
#